data_AF-A0A972C3L4-F1
#
_entry.id   AF-A0A972C3L4-F1
#
_cell.length_a   1.000
_cell.length_b   1.000
_cell.length_c   1.000
_cell.angle_alpha   90.00
_cell.angle_beta   90.00
_cell.angle_gamma   90.00
#
_symmetry.space_group_name_H-M   'P 1'
#
loop_
_entity.id
_entity.type
_entity.pdbx_description
1 polymer ?
#
loop_
_entity_poly.entity_id
_entity_poly.type
_entity_poly.pdbx_seq_one_letter_code
_entity_poly.pdbx_strand_id
1 'polypeptide(L)'
;TLRFIQRARSLGFSIEQIGQLLALWQDRERSSAVVKQLARQHLLELEEKIAGLQAMHDSLSELASCCLGDERPDCPILERLADNAQPV
;
A
#
# COMPACT_ATOMS: atom_id res chain seq x y z
N THR A 1 6.80 14.12 -22.08
CA THR A 1 7.26 12.82 -21.57
C THR A 1 7.62 12.86 -20.09
N LEU A 2 8.51 13.74 -19.62
CA LEU A 2 8.94 13.77 -18.21
C LEU A 2 7.80 13.96 -17.18
N ARG A 3 6.87 14.89 -17.45
CA ARG A 3 5.71 15.15 -16.57
C ARG A 3 4.77 13.94 -16.45
N PHE A 4 4.69 13.11 -17.49
CA PHE A 4 3.89 11.89 -17.49
C PHE A 4 4.52 10.85 -16.55
N ILE A 5 5.82 10.62 -16.69
CA ILE A 5 6.60 9.70 -15.85
C ILE A 5 6.52 10.14 -14.38
N GLN A 6 6.68 11.43 -14.09
CA GLN A 6 6.58 11.96 -12.74
C GLN A 6 5.21 11.68 -12.11
N ARG A 7 4.12 11.88 -12.86
CA ARG A 7 2.76 11.60 -12.39
C ARG A 7 2.51 10.10 -12.16
N ALA A 8 2.98 9.26 -13.08
CA ALA A 8 2.83 7.82 -12.93
C ALA A 8 3.61 7.30 -11.70
N ARG A 9 4.82 7.81 -11.46
CA ARG A 9 5.57 7.52 -10.23
C ARG A 9 4.86 7.98 -8.97
N SER A 10 4.24 9.17 -8.96
CA SER A 10 3.49 9.64 -7.79
C SER A 10 2.26 8.81 -7.47
N LEU A 11 1.70 8.10 -8.46
CA LEU A 11 0.59 7.16 -8.29
C LEU A 11 1.06 5.74 -7.93
N GLY A 12 2.37 5.55 -7.73
CA GLY A 12 2.95 4.28 -7.32
C GLY A 12 3.11 3.26 -8.42
N PHE A 13 2.94 3.62 -9.70
CA PHE A 13 3.21 2.68 -10.79
C PHE A 13 4.70 2.27 -10.80
N SER A 14 4.95 0.99 -11.01
CA SER A 14 6.31 0.45 -11.16
C SER A 14 6.99 1.00 -12.41
N ILE A 15 8.32 0.91 -12.48
CA ILE A 15 9.08 1.34 -13.67
C ILE A 15 8.61 0.58 -14.91
N GLU A 16 8.27 -0.70 -14.76
CA GLU A 16 7.75 -1.55 -15.83
C GLU A 16 6.37 -1.06 -16.31
N GLN A 17 5.42 -0.83 -15.39
CA GLN A 17 4.09 -0.31 -15.71
C GLN A 17 4.18 1.08 -16.36
N ILE A 18 5.11 1.93 -15.91
CA ILE A 18 5.36 3.24 -16.52
C ILE A 18 5.85 3.09 -17.96
N GLY A 19 6.72 2.12 -18.25
CA GLY A 19 7.17 1.80 -19.60
C GLY A 19 6.01 1.39 -20.51
N GLN A 20 5.14 0.50 -20.03
CA GLN A 20 3.94 0.08 -20.76
C GLN A 20 2.98 1.26 -21.00
N LEU A 21 2.73 2.08 -19.98
CA LEU A 21 1.92 3.29 -20.08
C LEU A 21 2.50 4.29 -21.07
N LEU A 22 3.84 4.39 -21.15
CA LEU A 22 4.53 5.27 -22.09
C LEU A 22 4.38 4.79 -23.53
N ALA A 23 4.57 3.49 -23.77
CA ALA A 23 4.40 2.87 -25.08
C ALA A 23 2.95 3.06 -25.58
N LEU A 24 1.98 2.78 -24.72
CA LEU A 24 0.57 3.05 -25.00
C LEU A 24 0.34 4.55 -25.24
N TRP A 25 0.94 5.45 -24.47
CA TRP A 25 0.75 6.89 -24.65
C TRP A 25 1.30 7.43 -25.98
N GLN A 26 2.34 6.80 -26.53
CA GLN A 26 2.93 7.17 -27.81
C GLN A 26 2.15 6.60 -29.01
N ASP A 27 1.45 5.49 -28.82
CA ASP A 27 0.54 4.93 -29.81
C ASP A 27 -0.76 5.76 -29.89
N ARG A 28 -1.07 6.29 -31.08
CA ARG A 28 -2.24 7.15 -31.35
C ARG A 28 -3.47 6.36 -31.73
N GLU A 29 -3.33 5.09 -32.13
CA GLU A 29 -4.41 4.19 -32.53
C GLU A 29 -4.80 3.21 -31.41
N ARG A 30 -4.15 3.31 -30.24
CA ARG A 30 -4.39 2.40 -29.12
C ARG A 30 -5.84 2.34 -28.68
N SER A 31 -6.24 1.16 -28.23
CA SER A 31 -7.46 0.98 -27.46
C SER A 31 -7.26 1.45 -26.01
N SER A 32 -8.20 2.28 -25.52
CA SER A 32 -8.24 2.70 -24.11
C SER A 32 -8.53 1.55 -23.14
N ALA A 33 -9.00 0.40 -23.65
CA ALA A 33 -9.28 -0.78 -22.84
C ALA A 33 -8.02 -1.32 -22.14
N VAL A 34 -6.89 -1.37 -22.85
CA VAL A 34 -5.62 -1.86 -22.30
C VAL A 34 -5.11 -0.95 -21.18
N VAL A 35 -5.21 0.38 -21.38
CA VAL A 35 -4.84 1.37 -20.36
C VAL A 35 -5.72 1.23 -19.11
N LYS A 36 -7.02 1.05 -19.31
CA LYS A 36 -7.99 0.87 -18.23
C LYS A 36 -7.71 -0.41 -17.44
N GLN A 37 -7.37 -1.50 -18.11
CA GLN A 37 -7.03 -2.76 -17.46
C GLN A 37 -5.77 -2.62 -16.58
N LEU A 38 -4.72 -1.99 -17.10
CA LEU A 38 -3.49 -1.76 -16.33
C LEU A 38 -3.74 -0.90 -15.09
N ALA A 39 -4.52 0.18 -15.24
CA ALA A 39 -4.90 1.03 -14.12
C ALA A 39 -5.77 0.28 -13.08
N ARG A 40 -6.69 -0.59 -13.53
CA ARG A 40 -7.54 -1.42 -12.66
C ARG A 40 -6.72 -2.41 -11.86
N GLN A 41 -5.74 -3.05 -12.49
CA GLN A 41 -4.85 -4.00 -11.83
C GLN A 41 -4.04 -3.33 -10.73
N HIS A 42 -3.43 -2.17 -11.04
CA HIS A 42 -2.68 -1.38 -10.05
C HIS A 42 -3.57 -0.89 -8.90
N LEU A 43 -4.83 -0.56 -9.18
CA LEU A 43 -5.79 -0.19 -8.14
C LEU A 43 -6.03 -1.35 -7.16
N LEU A 44 -6.21 -2.57 -7.65
CA LEU A 44 -6.40 -3.76 -6.80
C LEU A 44 -5.19 -4.03 -5.90
N GLU A 45 -3.98 -3.90 -6.45
CA GLU A 45 -2.73 -4.06 -5.68
C GLU A 45 -2.60 -3.00 -4.58
N LEU A 46 -3.01 -1.76 -4.85
CA LEU A 46 -3.06 -0.71 -3.85
C LEU A 46 -4.11 -0.98 -2.78
N GLU A 47 -5.30 -1.44 -3.16
CA GLU A 47 -6.38 -1.79 -2.22
C GLU A 47 -5.95 -2.91 -1.27
N GLU A 48 -5.30 -3.95 -1.77
CA GLU A 48 -4.75 -5.04 -0.95
C GLU A 48 -3.69 -4.53 0.03
N LYS A 49 -2.78 -3.69 -0.44
CA LYS A 49 -1.75 -3.09 0.43
C LYS A 49 -2.35 -2.19 1.49
N ILE A 50 -3.37 -1.40 1.15
CA ILE A 50 -4.10 -0.55 2.09
C ILE A 50 -4.77 -1.40 3.16
N ALA A 51 -5.45 -2.48 2.77
CA ALA A 51 -6.08 -3.38 3.72
C ALA A 51 -5.07 -4.00 4.70
N GLY A 52 -3.91 -4.45 4.20
CA GLY A 52 -2.83 -4.96 5.07
C GLY A 52 -2.27 -3.90 6.02
N LEU A 53 -2.03 -2.68 5.53
CA LEU A 53 -1.56 -1.57 6.36
C LEU A 53 -2.60 -1.12 7.39
N GLN A 54 -3.88 -1.16 7.05
CA GLN A 54 -4.98 -0.87 7.97
C GLN A 54 -5.05 -1.91 9.08
N ALA A 55 -4.98 -3.20 8.74
CA ALA A 55 -4.95 -4.26 9.75
C ALA A 55 -3.77 -4.09 10.72
N MET A 56 -2.56 -3.83 10.20
CA MET A 56 -1.39 -3.56 11.04
C MET A 56 -1.56 -2.32 11.91
N HIS A 57 -2.12 -1.24 11.34
CA HIS A 57 -2.42 -0.02 12.07
C HIS A 57 -3.40 -0.28 13.22
N ASP A 58 -4.47 -1.03 12.97
CA ASP A 58 -5.52 -1.30 13.95
C ASP A 58 -4.99 -2.16 15.09
N SER A 59 -4.19 -3.20 14.79
CA SER A 59 -3.50 -3.98 15.81
C SER A 59 -2.56 -3.13 16.65
N LEU A 60 -1.73 -2.28 16.02
CA LEU A 60 -0.82 -1.38 16.75
C LEU A 60 -1.58 -0.34 17.58
N SER A 61 -2.71 0.15 17.08
CA SER A 61 -3.56 1.11 17.78
C SER A 61 -4.19 0.50 19.02
N GLU A 62 -4.67 -0.73 18.95
CA GLU A 62 -5.20 -1.47 20.10
C GLU A 62 -4.11 -1.69 21.15
N LEU A 63 -2.93 -2.16 20.73
CA LEU A 63 -1.79 -2.35 21.62
C LEU A 63 -1.37 -1.06 22.33
N ALA A 64 -1.29 0.05 21.58
CA ALA A 64 -0.97 1.36 22.14
C ALA A 64 -2.03 1.84 23.13
N SER A 65 -3.31 1.55 22.88
CA SER A 65 -4.42 1.93 23.77
C SER A 65 -4.38 1.20 25.13
N CYS A 66 -3.84 -0.02 25.16
CA CYS A 66 -3.66 -0.79 26.39
C CYS A 66 -2.43 -0.36 27.20
N CYS A 67 -1.53 0.42 26.61
CA CYS A 67 -0.32 0.88 27.29
C CYS A 67 -0.56 2.21 28.00
N LEU A 68 -0.20 2.28 29.29
CA LEU A 68 -0.30 3.51 30.09
C LEU A 68 0.78 4.54 29.71
N GLY A 69 1.88 4.10 29.09
CA GLY A 69 2.98 4.97 28.67
C GLY A 69 3.73 5.63 29.84
N ASP A 70 3.78 4.98 31.01
CA ASP A 70 4.47 5.47 32.20
C ASP A 70 5.88 4.83 32.35
N GLU A 71 6.58 5.16 33.44
CA GLU A 71 7.95 4.68 33.70
C GLU A 71 7.99 3.23 34.24
N ARG A 72 6.87 2.49 34.20
CA ARG A 72 6.80 1.12 34.73
C ARG A 72 7.37 0.12 33.72
N PRO A 73 7.97 -0.98 34.21
CA PRO A 73 8.47 -2.05 33.34
C PRO A 73 7.36 -2.91 32.73
N ASP A 74 6.15 -2.86 33.30
CA ASP A 74 4.99 -3.64 32.83
C ASP A 74 4.42 -2.99 31.56
N CYS A 75 4.77 -3.55 30.40
CA CYS A 75 4.36 -3.03 29.10
C CYS A 75 3.50 -4.07 28.36
N PRO A 76 2.16 -3.90 28.33
CA PRO A 76 1.24 -4.80 27.65
C PRO A 76 1.53 -4.99 26.15
N ILE A 77 2.19 -4.02 25.51
CA ILE A 77 2.64 -4.11 24.12
C ILE A 77 3.71 -5.20 23.97
N LEU A 78 4.73 -5.19 24.83
CA LEU A 78 5.82 -6.16 24.76
C LEU A 78 5.34 -7.56 25.14
N GLU A 79 4.44 -7.65 26.12
CA GLU A 79 3.80 -8.92 26.51
C GLU A 79 3.00 -9.53 25.36
N ARG A 80 2.10 -8.77 24.73
CA ARG A 80 1.30 -9.24 23.57
C ARG A 80 2.14 -9.52 22.32
N LEU A 81 3.27 -8.84 22.13
CA LEU A 81 4.18 -9.14 21.01
C LEU A 81 5.04 -10.39 21.28
N ALA A 82 5.32 -10.72 22.55
CA ALA A 82 6.05 -11.92 22.94
C ALA A 82 5.16 -13.17 22.91
N ASP A 83 3.88 -13.04 23.24
CA ASP A 83 2.88 -14.07 23.04
C ASP A 83 2.61 -14.24 21.53
N ASN A 84 3.06 -15.36 20.95
CA ASN A 84 2.92 -15.70 19.53
C ASN A 84 1.47 -16.02 19.10
N ALA A 85 0.47 -15.33 19.65
CA ALA A 85 -0.93 -15.50 19.28
C ALA A 85 -1.28 -14.57 18.10
N GLN A 86 -1.22 -15.10 16.88
CA GLN A 86 -2.03 -14.54 15.77
C GLN A 86 -3.51 -14.95 15.95
N PRO A 87 -4.48 -14.31 15.27
CA PRO A 87 -4.96 -12.94 15.50
C PRO A 87 -6.50 -12.92 15.70
N VAL A 88 -7.04 -11.80 16.18
CA VAL A 88 -8.44 -11.38 15.90
C VAL A 88 -8.40 -10.13 15.03
#